data_AF-A0A0Q4XU75-F1
#
_entry.id   AF-A0A0Q4XU75-F1
#
_cell.length_a   1.000
_cell.length_b   1.000
_cell.length_c   1.000
_cell.angle_alpha   90.00
_cell.angle_beta   90.00
_cell.angle_gamma   90.00
#
_symmetry.space_group_name_H-M   'P 1'
#
loop_
_entity.id
_entity.type
_entity.pdbx_description
1 polymer ?
#
loop_
_entity_poly.entity_id
_entity_poly.type
_entity_poly.pdbx_seq_one_letter_code
_entity_poly.pdbx_strand_id
1 'polypeptide(L)'
;MPSSPKPDRLKPDRMPLLSEAEETALQHRMAVDPDARELTPDELGRMRPAREVLPPALFAALARRGRPRSAAKRIQVTLRVDPTILDAYKAGGPGWQTRMNAALAQGIERMGAPTPEREQRKDGRKIG
;
A
#
# COMPACT_ATOMS: atom_id res chain seq x y z
N MET A 1 4.50 -35.05 -15.40
CA MET A 1 5.01 -33.69 -15.64
C MET A 1 5.79 -33.25 -14.41
N PRO A 2 7.13 -33.15 -14.47
CA PRO A 2 7.92 -32.74 -13.31
C PRO A 2 7.62 -31.29 -12.95
N SER A 3 7.38 -31.07 -11.65
CA SER A 3 7.05 -29.79 -11.02
C SER A 3 8.19 -28.79 -11.21
N SER A 4 7.90 -27.64 -11.83
CA SER A 4 8.84 -26.51 -11.85
C SER A 4 9.17 -26.05 -10.42
N PRO A 5 10.43 -25.71 -10.12
CA PRO A 5 10.79 -25.13 -8.83
C PRO A 5 10.20 -23.71 -8.73
N LYS A 6 9.63 -23.38 -7.57
CA LYS A 6 9.10 -22.04 -7.27
C LYS A 6 10.24 -21.01 -7.35
N PRO A 7 10.01 -19.81 -7.92
CA PRO A 7 11.03 -18.77 -7.95
C PRO A 7 11.40 -18.38 -6.51
N ASP A 8 12.70 -18.25 -6.28
CA ASP A 8 13.26 -17.88 -4.99
C ASP A 8 12.68 -16.53 -4.53
N ARG A 9 12.21 -16.51 -3.29
CA ARG A 9 11.48 -15.37 -2.74
C ARG A 9 12.52 -14.32 -2.34
N LEU A 10 12.69 -13.28 -3.17
CA LEU A 10 13.64 -12.18 -2.91
C LEU A 10 13.48 -11.67 -1.47
N LYS A 11 14.54 -11.79 -0.66
CA LYS A 11 14.54 -11.37 0.75
C LYS A 11 14.42 -9.83 0.82
N PRO A 12 13.67 -9.28 1.80
CA PRO A 12 13.31 -7.87 1.83
C PRO A 12 14.39 -6.91 2.36
N ASP A 13 15.67 -7.28 2.34
CA ASP A 13 16.72 -6.43 2.91
C ASP A 13 17.97 -6.41 2.01
N ARG A 14 18.42 -5.19 1.68
CA ARG A 14 19.31 -4.75 0.58
C ARG A 14 18.71 -4.80 -0.84
N MET A 15 18.33 -3.63 -1.35
CA MET A 15 18.55 -3.36 -2.77
C MET A 15 20.04 -3.56 -3.05
N PRO A 16 20.45 -4.41 -4.01
CA PRO A 16 21.85 -4.51 -4.38
C PRO A 16 22.33 -3.12 -4.82
N LEU A 17 23.50 -2.71 -4.32
CA LEU A 17 24.19 -1.54 -4.87
C LEU A 17 24.44 -1.81 -6.36
N LEU A 18 24.21 -0.82 -7.21
CA LEU A 18 24.50 -0.90 -8.63
C LEU A 18 25.98 -1.22 -8.83
N SER A 19 26.30 -2.04 -9.82
CA SER A 19 27.68 -2.17 -10.28
C SER A 19 28.15 -0.86 -10.92
N GLU A 20 29.46 -0.61 -10.92
CA GLU A 20 30.05 0.57 -11.56
C GLU A 20 29.65 0.68 -13.04
N ALA A 21 29.51 -0.46 -13.73
CA ALA A 21 29.07 -0.51 -15.12
C ALA A 21 27.61 -0.06 -15.28
N GLU A 22 26.72 -0.48 -14.37
CA GLU A 22 25.32 -0.06 -14.36
C GLU A 22 25.17 1.42 -14.01
N GLU A 23 25.93 1.92 -13.03
CA GLU A 23 25.95 3.33 -12.65
C GLU A 23 26.44 4.21 -13.80
N THR A 24 27.54 3.81 -14.47
CA THR A 24 28.07 4.51 -15.65
C THR A 24 27.04 4.56 -16.78
N ALA A 25 26.34 3.45 -17.04
CA ALA A 25 25.31 3.39 -18.07
C ALA A 25 24.12 4.32 -17.74
N LEU A 26 23.71 4.41 -16.47
CA LEU A 26 22.67 5.35 -16.03
C LEU A 26 23.13 6.80 -16.17
N GLN A 27 24.36 7.12 -15.75
CA GLN A 27 24.91 8.48 -15.84
C GLN A 27 25.06 8.93 -17.30
N HIS A 28 25.47 8.03 -18.21
CA HIS A 28 25.50 8.33 -19.64
C HIS A 28 24.10 8.65 -20.18
N ARG A 29 23.09 7.85 -19.79
CA ARG A 29 21.69 8.08 -20.20
C ARG A 29 21.15 9.41 -19.70
N MET A 30 21.49 9.80 -18.46
CA MET A 30 21.15 11.11 -17.91
C MET A 30 21.83 12.24 -18.69
N ALA A 31 23.11 12.09 -19.03
CA ALA A 31 23.88 13.13 -19.72
C ALA A 31 23.43 13.39 -21.16
N VAL A 32 22.88 12.38 -21.86
CA VAL A 32 22.39 12.52 -23.24
C VAL A 32 20.92 12.92 -23.32
N ASP A 33 20.18 12.87 -22.21
CA ASP A 33 18.76 13.22 -22.18
C ASP A 33 18.60 14.76 -22.12
N PRO A 34 18.05 15.40 -23.18
CA PRO A 34 17.88 16.84 -23.22
C PRO A 34 16.89 17.38 -22.16
N ASP A 35 15.98 16.55 -21.66
CA ASP A 35 15.00 16.91 -20.63
C ASP A 35 15.55 16.72 -19.21
N ALA A 36 16.65 15.98 -19.05
CA ALA A 36 17.30 15.72 -17.77
C ALA A 36 18.45 16.68 -17.47
N ARG A 37 18.28 17.97 -17.80
CA ARG A 37 19.29 19.00 -17.51
C ARG A 37 19.54 19.14 -16.00
N GLU A 38 20.81 19.25 -15.61
CA GLU A 38 21.18 19.54 -14.23
C GLU A 38 20.74 20.97 -13.84
N LEU A 39 20.18 21.10 -12.63
CA LEU A 39 19.79 22.39 -12.07
C LEU A 39 21.03 23.18 -11.65
N THR A 40 21.12 24.44 -12.05
CA THR A 40 22.17 25.33 -11.54
C THR A 40 21.92 25.70 -10.07
N PRO A 41 22.95 26.06 -9.29
CA PRO A 41 22.79 26.48 -7.90
C PRO A 41 21.83 27.68 -7.74
N ASP A 42 21.88 28.63 -8.68
CA ASP A 42 21.00 29.80 -8.70
C ASP A 42 19.53 29.42 -8.97
N GLU A 43 19.28 28.47 -9.88
CA GLU A 43 17.93 27.96 -10.15
C GLU A 43 17.37 27.21 -8.95
N LEU A 44 18.21 26.38 -8.30
CA LEU A 44 17.84 25.67 -7.08
C LEU A 44 17.50 26.66 -5.95
N GLY A 45 18.30 27.72 -5.78
CA GLY A 45 18.09 28.75 -4.77
C GLY A 45 16.78 29.55 -4.95
N ARG A 46 16.21 29.58 -6.17
CA ARG A 46 14.95 30.26 -6.48
C ARG A 46 13.72 29.38 -6.30
N MET A 47 13.88 28.08 -6.08
CA MET A 47 12.75 27.16 -5.91
C MET A 47 11.97 27.50 -4.65
N ARG A 48 10.64 27.43 -4.76
CA ARG A 48 9.71 27.72 -3.66
C ARG A 48 8.88 26.49 -3.32
N PRO A 49 8.54 26.27 -2.04
CA PRO A 49 7.65 25.19 -1.65
C PRO A 49 6.32 25.24 -2.40
N ALA A 50 5.80 24.08 -2.83
CA ALA A 50 4.56 23.97 -3.61
C ALA A 50 3.35 24.66 -2.94
N ARG A 51 3.29 24.67 -1.60
CA ARG A 51 2.25 25.36 -0.82
C ARG A 51 2.22 26.88 -1.02
N GLU A 52 3.33 27.48 -1.46
CA GLU A 52 3.49 28.93 -1.61
C GLU A 52 3.27 29.40 -3.06
N VAL A 53 3.23 28.45 -4.01
CA VAL A 53 3.09 28.74 -5.45
C VAL A 53 1.82 28.16 -6.06
N LEU A 54 1.29 27.06 -5.53
CA LEU A 54 0.06 26.44 -6.03
C LEU A 54 -1.18 27.08 -5.40
N PRO A 55 -2.30 27.16 -6.14
CA PRO A 55 -3.59 27.51 -5.56
C PRO A 55 -3.95 26.57 -4.38
N PRO A 56 -4.54 27.07 -3.28
CA PRO A 56 -4.81 26.27 -2.08
C PRO A 56 -5.61 24.99 -2.35
N ALA A 57 -6.61 25.07 -3.23
CA ALA A 57 -7.43 23.91 -3.60
C ALA A 57 -6.63 22.82 -4.33
N LEU A 58 -5.73 23.21 -5.24
CA LEU A 58 -4.87 22.28 -5.97
C LEU A 58 -3.83 21.64 -5.05
N PHE A 59 -3.21 22.42 -4.18
CA PHE A 59 -2.29 21.90 -3.17
C PHE A 59 -2.99 20.89 -2.24
N ALA A 60 -4.20 21.20 -1.76
CA ALA A 60 -4.97 20.30 -0.91
C ALA A 60 -5.34 18.97 -1.60
N ALA A 61 -5.63 19.00 -2.90
CA ALA A 61 -5.92 17.80 -3.68
C ALA A 61 -4.67 16.90 -3.81
N LEU A 62 -3.50 17.48 -4.10
CA LEU A 62 -2.23 16.76 -4.26
C LEU A 62 -1.62 16.30 -2.94
N ALA A 63 -1.81 17.07 -1.85
CA ALA A 63 -1.30 16.74 -0.52
C ALA A 63 -1.95 15.49 0.08
N ARG A 64 -3.11 15.07 -0.41
CA ARG A 64 -3.78 13.82 -0.02
C ARG A 64 -3.11 12.63 -0.71
N ARG A 65 -1.87 12.32 -0.29
CA ARG A 65 -1.12 11.17 -0.80
C ARG A 65 -1.76 9.85 -0.34
N GLY A 66 -2.02 8.95 -1.29
CA GLY A 66 -2.45 7.57 -1.05
C GLY A 66 -3.93 7.30 -1.32
N ARG A 67 -4.29 6.01 -1.37
CA ARG A 67 -5.69 5.58 -1.54
C ARG A 67 -6.55 6.24 -0.45
N PRO A 68 -7.74 6.78 -0.78
CA PRO A 68 -8.66 7.29 0.21
C PRO A 68 -8.82 6.29 1.36
N ARG A 69 -8.73 6.78 2.60
CA ARG A 69 -8.96 5.92 3.78
C ARG A 69 -10.35 5.30 3.62
N SER A 70 -10.42 3.96 3.62
CA SER A 70 -11.72 3.27 3.62
C SER A 70 -12.53 3.76 4.82
N ALA A 71 -13.73 4.27 4.58
CA ALA A 71 -14.67 4.69 5.63
C ALA A 71 -15.03 3.51 6.54
N ALA A 72 -15.04 2.29 5.99
CA ALA A 72 -15.25 1.04 6.70
C ALA A 72 -13.91 0.28 6.82
N LYS A 73 -13.13 0.56 7.87
CA LYS A 73 -11.96 -0.27 8.17
C LYS A 73 -12.39 -1.59 8.78
N ARG A 74 -11.78 -2.69 8.31
CA ARG A 74 -11.87 -3.98 9.00
C ARG A 74 -11.19 -3.83 10.37
N ILE A 75 -11.84 -4.34 11.41
CA ILE A 75 -11.29 -4.33 12.77
C ILE A 75 -10.42 -5.58 12.91
N GLN A 76 -9.16 -5.39 13.33
CA GLN A 76 -8.29 -6.51 13.69
C GLN A 76 -8.70 -7.01 15.07
N VAL A 77 -9.01 -8.30 15.17
CA VAL A 77 -9.34 -8.98 16.41
C VAL A 77 -8.42 -10.17 16.63
N THR A 78 -8.12 -10.48 17.89
CA THR A 78 -7.39 -11.70 18.26
C THR A 78 -8.41 -12.81 18.47
N LEU A 79 -8.44 -13.80 17.58
CA LEU A 79 -9.33 -14.96 17.63
C LEU A 79 -8.51 -16.25 17.57
N ARG A 80 -8.87 -17.25 18.39
CA ARG A 80 -8.35 -18.61 18.25
C ARG A 80 -9.24 -19.38 17.27
N VAL A 81 -8.63 -19.93 16.22
CA VAL A 81 -9.29 -20.74 15.20
C VAL A 81 -8.67 -22.13 15.24
N ASP A 82 -9.48 -23.17 15.03
CA ASP A 82 -8.98 -24.54 14.90
C ASP A 82 -7.91 -24.60 13.78
N PRO A 83 -6.73 -25.23 14.03
CA PRO A 83 -5.65 -25.30 13.05
C PRO A 83 -6.08 -25.91 11.71
N THR A 84 -6.90 -26.95 11.74
CA THR A 84 -7.37 -27.67 10.54
C THR A 84 -8.23 -26.77 9.66
N ILE A 85 -9.10 -25.97 10.28
CA ILE A 85 -9.93 -24.99 9.57
C ILE A 85 -9.05 -23.91 8.94
N LEU A 86 -8.10 -23.37 9.71
CA LEU A 86 -7.20 -22.34 9.23
C LEU A 86 -6.38 -22.82 8.02
N ASP A 87 -5.86 -24.04 8.09
CA ASP A 87 -5.07 -24.64 7.03
C ASP A 87 -5.90 -24.92 5.77
N ALA A 88 -7.15 -25.37 5.92
CA ALA A 88 -8.08 -25.54 4.80
C ALA A 88 -8.32 -24.21 4.05
N TYR A 89 -8.53 -23.11 4.78
CA TYR A 89 -8.67 -21.79 4.14
C TYR A 89 -7.38 -21.36 3.43
N LYS A 90 -6.23 -21.48 4.10
CA LYS A 90 -4.91 -21.11 3.55
C LYS A 90 -4.55 -21.90 2.30
N ALA A 91 -4.92 -23.19 2.23
CA ALA A 91 -4.68 -24.04 1.08
C ALA A 91 -5.33 -23.51 -0.20
N GLY A 92 -6.43 -22.75 -0.09
CA GLY A 92 -7.05 -22.05 -1.21
C GLY A 92 -6.27 -20.83 -1.73
N GLY A 93 -5.07 -20.56 -1.24
CA GLY A 93 -4.18 -19.53 -1.75
C GLY A 93 -4.57 -18.08 -1.40
N PRO A 94 -4.08 -17.09 -2.17
CA PRO A 94 -4.37 -15.67 -1.92
C PRO A 94 -5.87 -15.38 -1.74
N GLY A 95 -6.18 -14.45 -0.84
CA GLY A 95 -7.57 -14.10 -0.54
C GLY A 95 -8.29 -15.04 0.44
N TRP A 96 -7.61 -16.01 1.05
CA TRP A 96 -8.22 -16.91 2.04
C TRP A 96 -8.87 -16.19 3.23
N GLN A 97 -8.29 -15.09 3.69
CA GLN A 97 -8.89 -14.26 4.76
C GLN A 97 -10.21 -13.62 4.31
N THR A 98 -10.31 -13.21 3.04
CA THR A 98 -11.55 -12.66 2.47
C THR A 98 -12.63 -13.75 2.39
N ARG A 99 -12.29 -14.97 1.97
CA ARG A 99 -13.22 -16.12 1.97
C ARG A 99 -13.68 -16.48 3.39
N MET A 100 -12.75 -16.51 4.35
CA MET A 100 -13.08 -16.76 5.76
C MET A 100 -14.04 -15.68 6.30
N ASN A 101 -13.79 -14.41 5.99
CA ASN A 101 -14.70 -13.33 6.37
C ASN A 101 -16.10 -13.46 5.75
N ALA A 102 -16.19 -13.93 4.49
CA ALA A 102 -17.49 -14.18 3.84
C ALA A 102 -18.25 -15.33 4.53
N ALA A 103 -17.55 -16.39 4.93
CA ALA A 103 -18.16 -17.49 5.69
C ALA A 103 -18.72 -17.01 7.06
N LEU A 104 -17.98 -16.15 7.75
CA LEU A 104 -18.47 -15.51 8.99
C LEU A 104 -19.73 -14.68 8.75
N ALA A 105 -19.78 -13.90 7.67
CA ALA A 105 -20.96 -13.10 7.31
C ALA A 105 -22.18 -13.99 7.02
N GLN A 106 -22.02 -15.07 6.24
CA GLN A 106 -23.10 -16.03 6.02
C GLN A 106 -23.55 -16.73 7.32
N GLY A 107 -22.64 -16.93 8.27
CA GLY A 107 -22.99 -17.44 9.60
C GLY A 107 -23.95 -16.52 10.34
N ILE A 108 -23.75 -15.20 10.26
CA ILE A 108 -24.64 -14.19 10.86
C ILE A 108 -26.04 -14.27 10.24
N GLU A 109 -26.13 -14.36 8.91
CA GLU A 109 -27.40 -14.49 8.18
C GLU A 109 -28.20 -15.72 8.65
N ARG A 110 -27.51 -16.86 8.84
CA ARG A 110 -28.13 -18.10 9.32
C ARG A 110 -28.60 -18.03 10.76
N MET A 111 -27.91 -17.28 11.61
CA MET A 111 -28.31 -17.07 13.02
C MET A 111 -29.49 -16.09 13.16
N GLY A 112 -29.91 -15.42 12.08
CA GLY A 112 -30.90 -14.35 12.16
C GLY A 112 -30.44 -13.17 13.02
N ALA A 113 -29.14 -13.07 13.28
CA ALA A 113 -28.60 -12.05 14.16
C ALA A 113 -28.71 -10.69 13.46
N PRO A 114 -29.23 -9.65 14.14
CA PRO A 114 -29.32 -8.33 13.55
C PRO A 114 -27.90 -7.86 13.21
N THR A 115 -27.67 -7.54 11.93
CA THR A 115 -26.42 -6.88 11.55
C THR A 115 -26.50 -5.47 12.12
N PRO A 116 -25.64 -5.09 13.08
CA PRO A 116 -25.70 -3.74 13.61
C PRO A 116 -25.47 -2.76 12.46
N GLU A 117 -26.40 -1.82 12.32
CA GLU A 117 -26.28 -0.73 11.38
C GLU A 117 -24.92 -0.08 11.63
N ARG A 118 -24.09 0.05 10.59
CA ARG A 118 -22.74 0.59 10.72
C ARG A 118 -22.87 2.06 11.08
N GLU A 119 -22.97 2.34 12.37
CA GLU A 119 -23.01 3.68 12.90
C GLU A 119 -21.73 4.37 12.44
N GLN A 120 -21.91 5.36 11.56
CA GLN A 120 -20.83 6.18 11.06
C GLN A 120 -20.26 6.92 12.27
N ARG A 121 -19.25 6.34 12.92
CA ARG A 121 -18.46 7.06 13.93
C ARG A 121 -17.66 8.15 13.22
N LYS A 122 -18.35 9.25 12.87
CA LYS A 122 -17.81 10.59 13.00
C LYS A 122 -17.46 10.72 14.48
N ASP A 123 -16.18 10.82 14.81
CA ASP A 123 -15.62 12.05 15.36
C ASP A 123 -14.24 11.82 16.00
N GLY A 124 -13.36 12.81 15.84
CA GLY A 124 -12.46 13.27 16.88
C GLY A 124 -11.36 12.35 17.39
N ARG A 125 -10.29 12.14 16.61
CA ARG A 125 -8.96 11.99 17.25
C ARG A 125 -8.41 13.40 17.48
N LYS A 126 -8.80 14.04 18.60
CA LYS A 126 -7.93 15.01 19.27
C LYS A 126 -6.72 14.21 19.78
N ILE A 127 -5.56 14.45 19.21
CA ILE A 127 -4.29 14.14 19.86
C ILE A 127 -3.94 15.37 20.69
N GLY A 128 -3.84 15.18 22.01
CA GLY A 128 -3.07 16.07 22.87
C GLY A 128 -1.59 15.73 22.79
#